data_AF-A0A8H6L4Z3-F1
#
_entry.id   AF-A0A8H6L4Z3-F1
#
_cell.length_a   1.000
_cell.length_b   1.000
_cell.length_c   1.000
_cell.angle_alpha   90.00
_cell.angle_beta   90.00
_cell.angle_gamma   90.00
#
_symmetry.space_group_name_H-M   'P 1'
#
loop_
_entity.id
_entity.type
_entity.pdbx_description
1 polymer ?
#
loop_
_entity_poly.entity_id
_entity_poly.type
_entity_poly.pdbx_seq_one_letter_code
_entity_poly.pdbx_strand_id
1 'polypeptide(L)'
;MLGQRLFTNQTPPEGLPVDKVYVVEQLSIGHEYYLAIITDRANACPILVMSQGGGSGIEDLAAKDPRAVVKVPLDYTEGVTAEAVSMICERLALQADRETLTALLQRLFTSFKERDATLVEINPLIREPKTGRFICACSKVSIDTAASKRQSEIFGLRDRNQGMAVELEAEKHGLVYIQLEGNIGCLVNGVGLAMATNDAVAHHGGKCANFLDGGGQATKETMVKAFELKLSDKRVDTILELSVAT
;
A
#
# COMPACT_ATOMS: atom_id res chain seq x y z
N MET A 1 -13.01 -20.97 -5.39
CA MET A 1 -12.29 -19.89 -4.69
C MET A 1 -11.80 -20.33 -3.32
N LEU A 2 -12.67 -20.69 -2.37
CA LEU A 2 -12.20 -21.15 -1.05
C LEU A 2 -11.25 -22.37 -1.16
N GLY A 3 -10.12 -22.32 -0.46
CA GLY A 3 -9.09 -23.37 -0.50
C GLY A 3 -8.22 -23.38 -1.77
N GLN A 4 -8.38 -22.38 -2.65
CA GLN A 4 -7.54 -22.18 -3.83
C GLN A 4 -6.60 -20.98 -3.63
N ARG A 5 -5.71 -20.71 -4.60
CA ARG A 5 -4.91 -19.49 -4.63
C ARG A 5 -5.54 -18.46 -5.58
N LEU A 6 -5.57 -17.20 -5.15
CA LEU A 6 -6.03 -16.06 -5.92
C LEU A 6 -4.87 -15.48 -6.72
N PHE A 7 -5.09 -15.28 -8.01
CA PHE A 7 -4.15 -14.65 -8.94
C PHE A 7 -4.79 -13.40 -9.55
N THR A 8 -4.20 -12.24 -9.32
CA THR A 8 -4.57 -10.96 -9.93
C THR A 8 -3.29 -10.16 -10.24
N ASN A 9 -3.42 -9.01 -10.91
CA ASN A 9 -2.32 -8.07 -11.09
C ASN A 9 -1.79 -7.48 -9.77
N GLN A 10 -2.48 -7.72 -8.65
CA GLN A 10 -2.13 -7.23 -7.32
C GLN A 10 -1.63 -8.33 -6.37
N THR A 11 -1.61 -9.60 -6.81
CA THR A 11 -1.04 -10.71 -6.04
C THR A 11 0.37 -11.03 -6.54
N PRO A 12 1.25 -11.57 -5.68
CA PRO A 12 2.54 -12.07 -6.14
C PRO A 12 2.38 -13.23 -7.14
N PRO A 13 3.42 -13.59 -7.92
CA PRO A 13 3.35 -14.62 -8.95
C PRO A 13 2.84 -15.98 -8.45
N GLU A 14 3.14 -16.33 -7.20
CA GLU A 14 2.66 -17.55 -6.54
C GLU A 14 1.18 -17.50 -6.13
N GLY A 15 0.55 -16.33 -6.13
CA GLY A 15 -0.83 -16.10 -5.70
C GLY A 15 -1.01 -16.14 -4.18
N LEU A 16 -2.17 -15.68 -3.71
CA LEU A 16 -2.50 -15.61 -2.27
C LEU A 16 -3.50 -16.70 -1.85
N PRO A 17 -3.36 -17.33 -0.68
CA PRO A 17 -4.32 -18.33 -0.20
C PRO A 17 -5.69 -17.71 0.10
N VAL A 18 -6.76 -18.40 -0.32
CA VAL A 18 -8.15 -17.97 -0.09
C VAL A 18 -8.76 -18.77 1.05
N ASP A 19 -8.65 -18.23 2.27
CA ASP A 19 -9.16 -18.88 3.50
C ASP A 19 -10.59 -18.46 3.87
N LYS A 20 -11.05 -17.32 3.33
CA LYS A 20 -12.36 -16.74 3.65
C LYS A 20 -13.00 -16.18 2.39
N VAL A 21 -14.33 -16.18 2.38
CA VAL A 21 -15.14 -15.49 1.37
C VAL A 21 -16.09 -14.54 2.07
N TYR A 22 -16.20 -13.32 1.55
CA TYR A 22 -17.13 -12.32 2.06
C TYR A 22 -18.36 -12.27 1.14
N VAL A 23 -19.51 -12.69 1.65
CA VAL A 23 -20.78 -12.72 0.90
C VAL A 23 -21.54 -11.45 1.18
N VAL A 24 -21.83 -10.69 0.12
CA VAL A 24 -22.48 -9.38 0.18
C VAL A 24 -23.70 -9.34 -0.71
N GLU A 25 -24.56 -8.34 -0.48
CA GLU A 25 -25.64 -8.04 -1.41
C GLU A 25 -25.09 -7.59 -2.77
N GLN A 26 -25.81 -7.94 -3.84
CA GLN A 26 -25.46 -7.48 -5.18
C GLN A 26 -25.79 -5.98 -5.30
N LEU A 27 -24.78 -5.17 -5.60
CA LEU A 27 -24.96 -3.74 -5.78
C LEU A 27 -25.58 -3.43 -7.16
N SER A 28 -26.49 -2.46 -7.20
CA SER A 28 -26.97 -1.88 -8.46
C SER A 28 -25.90 -0.94 -9.00
N ILE A 29 -25.12 -1.41 -9.97
CA ILE A 29 -24.03 -0.62 -10.55
C ILE A 29 -24.63 0.47 -11.46
N GLY A 30 -24.40 1.73 -11.06
CA GLY A 30 -24.70 2.91 -11.88
C GLY A 30 -23.45 3.35 -12.63
N HIS A 31 -22.82 4.42 -12.16
CA HIS A 31 -21.52 4.88 -12.65
C HIS A 31 -20.43 4.57 -11.62
N GLU A 32 -19.25 4.15 -12.10
CA GLU A 32 -18.10 3.80 -11.27
C GLU A 32 -17.05 4.91 -11.32
N TYR A 33 -16.74 5.49 -10.17
CA TYR A 33 -15.69 6.47 -9.99
C TYR A 33 -14.47 5.82 -9.34
N TYR A 34 -13.31 6.43 -9.55
CA TYR A 34 -12.13 6.19 -8.72
C TYR A 34 -12.05 7.29 -7.66
N LEU A 35 -11.71 6.94 -6.43
CA LEU A 35 -11.43 7.91 -5.37
C LEU A 35 -10.27 7.43 -4.50
N ALA A 36 -9.34 8.33 -4.16
CA ALA A 36 -8.32 8.06 -3.16
C ALA A 36 -7.94 9.32 -2.36
N ILE A 37 -7.55 9.12 -1.11
CA ILE A 37 -6.85 10.11 -0.29
C ILE A 37 -5.45 9.56 -0.03
N ILE A 38 -4.42 10.30 -0.42
CA ILE A 38 -3.02 9.93 -0.25
C ILE A 38 -2.22 11.10 0.34
N THR A 39 -1.05 10.82 0.89
CA THR A 39 -0.10 11.88 1.28
C THR A 39 0.73 12.30 0.07
N ASP A 40 0.60 13.56 -0.33
CA ASP A 40 1.53 14.20 -1.27
C ASP A 40 2.83 14.53 -0.54
N ARG A 41 3.89 13.76 -0.86
CA ARG A 41 5.20 13.92 -0.23
C ARG A 41 5.91 15.20 -0.68
N ALA A 42 5.60 15.73 -1.86
CA ALA A 42 6.26 16.94 -2.37
C ALA A 42 5.74 18.19 -1.65
N ASN A 43 4.43 18.23 -1.38
CA ASN A 43 3.78 19.36 -0.73
C ASN A 43 3.51 19.13 0.77
N ALA A 44 3.84 17.94 1.29
CA ALA A 44 3.65 17.53 2.68
C ALA A 44 2.18 17.68 3.18
N CYS A 45 1.21 17.41 2.30
CA CYS A 45 -0.22 17.52 2.61
C CYS A 45 -1.00 16.29 2.10
N PRO A 46 -2.21 16.02 2.60
CA PRO A 46 -3.12 15.07 1.99
C PRO A 46 -3.60 15.61 0.65
N ILE A 47 -3.79 14.73 -0.31
CA ILE A 47 -4.39 15.05 -1.60
C ILE A 47 -5.51 14.08 -1.89
N LEU A 48 -6.67 14.64 -2.25
CA LEU A 48 -7.82 13.91 -2.73
C LEU A 48 -7.70 13.74 -4.24
N VAL A 49 -7.75 12.50 -4.70
CA VAL A 49 -7.64 12.11 -6.10
C VAL A 49 -8.96 11.48 -6.50
N MET A 50 -9.60 11.97 -7.56
CA MET A 50 -10.88 11.42 -8.02
C MET A 50 -10.96 11.41 -9.55
N SER A 51 -11.64 10.42 -10.12
CA SER A 51 -11.83 10.29 -11.57
C SER A 51 -13.16 9.62 -11.92
N GLN A 52 -13.67 9.91 -13.13
CA GLN A 52 -14.80 9.18 -13.74
C GLN A 52 -14.43 7.77 -14.21
N GLY A 53 -13.14 7.42 -14.31
CA GLY A 53 -12.68 6.11 -14.76
C GLY A 53 -12.49 5.11 -13.63
N GLY A 54 -13.57 4.73 -12.92
CA GLY A 54 -13.53 3.67 -11.91
C GLY A 54 -13.34 2.26 -12.51
N GLY A 55 -12.98 1.30 -11.67
CA GLY A 55 -12.85 -0.12 -12.05
C GLY A 55 -11.55 -0.50 -12.77
N SER A 56 -10.70 0.47 -13.10
CA SER A 56 -9.37 0.27 -13.69
C SER A 56 -8.26 0.89 -12.84
N GLY A 57 -7.00 0.57 -13.15
CA GLY A 57 -5.84 1.18 -12.47
C GLY A 57 -5.75 2.68 -12.76
N ILE A 58 -5.64 3.50 -11.71
CA ILE A 58 -5.60 4.96 -11.85
C ILE A 58 -4.33 5.43 -12.57
N GLU A 59 -3.25 4.66 -12.48
CA GLU A 59 -1.96 4.93 -13.10
C GLU A 59 -2.06 4.90 -14.62
N ASP A 60 -2.73 3.89 -15.17
CA ASP A 60 -2.99 3.77 -16.61
C ASP A 60 -3.86 4.91 -17.12
N LEU A 61 -4.86 5.30 -16.32
CA LEU A 61 -5.73 6.42 -16.67
C LEU A 61 -4.98 7.74 -16.66
N ALA A 62 -4.17 7.98 -15.62
CA ALA A 62 -3.32 9.17 -15.51
C ALA A 62 -2.28 9.24 -16.64
N ALA A 63 -1.73 8.11 -17.08
CA ALA A 63 -0.79 8.04 -18.19
C ALA A 63 -1.44 8.35 -19.55
N LYS A 64 -2.68 7.90 -19.75
CA LYS A 64 -3.43 8.12 -21.01
C LYS A 64 -4.03 9.51 -21.10
N ASP A 65 -4.66 10.00 -20.03
CA ASP A 65 -5.22 11.35 -19.95
C ASP A 65 -5.09 11.90 -18.52
N PRO A 66 -4.02 12.66 -18.22
CA PRO A 66 -3.83 13.28 -16.92
C PRO A 66 -5.01 14.18 -16.48
N ARG A 67 -5.78 14.71 -17.42
CA ARG A 67 -6.92 15.61 -17.14
C ARG A 67 -8.15 14.85 -16.66
N ALA A 68 -8.21 13.54 -16.89
CA ALA A 68 -9.25 12.66 -16.37
C ALA A 68 -9.13 12.47 -14.84
N VAL A 69 -8.00 12.86 -14.25
CA VAL A 69 -7.73 12.74 -12.81
C VAL A 69 -7.77 14.11 -12.17
N VAL A 70 -8.76 14.31 -11.29
CA VAL A 70 -8.88 15.51 -10.48
C VAL A 70 -8.06 15.30 -9.21
N LYS A 71 -7.17 16.26 -8.92
CA LYS A 71 -6.34 16.25 -7.72
C LYS A 71 -6.59 17.54 -6.94
N VAL A 72 -7.01 17.41 -5.69
CA VAL A 72 -7.33 18.54 -4.80
C VAL A 72 -6.51 18.39 -3.53
N PRO A 73 -5.50 19.24 -3.29
CA PRO A 73 -4.81 19.30 -2.02
C PRO A 73 -5.80 19.63 -0.90
N LEU A 74 -5.62 18.98 0.24
CA LEU A 74 -6.39 19.23 1.44
C LEU A 74 -5.46 19.74 2.54
N ASP A 75 -6.02 20.51 3.48
CA ASP A 75 -5.31 20.87 4.71
C ASP A 75 -5.61 19.86 5.81
N TYR A 76 -4.63 19.53 6.65
CA TYR A 76 -4.84 18.57 7.76
C TYR A 76 -5.78 19.10 8.86
N THR A 77 -5.89 20.42 8.99
CA THR A 77 -6.71 21.12 9.98
C THR A 77 -8.12 21.35 9.44
N GLU A 78 -8.22 21.96 8.25
CA GLU A 78 -9.52 22.29 7.64
C GLU A 78 -10.21 21.08 7.00
N GLY A 79 -9.43 20.12 6.50
CA GLY A 79 -9.93 18.91 5.86
C GLY A 79 -10.63 19.17 4.53
N VAL A 80 -11.81 18.56 4.36
CA VAL A 80 -12.60 18.68 3.12
C VAL A 80 -13.49 19.92 3.19
N THR A 81 -13.09 20.96 2.46
CA THR A 81 -13.81 22.25 2.38
C THR A 81 -14.87 22.25 1.29
N ALA A 82 -15.82 23.20 1.36
CA ALA A 82 -16.88 23.35 0.37
C ALA A 82 -16.33 23.72 -1.02
N GLU A 83 -15.23 24.48 -1.07
CA GLU A 83 -14.51 24.87 -2.27
C GLU A 83 -13.88 23.65 -2.94
N ALA A 84 -13.22 22.78 -2.15
CA ALA A 84 -12.63 21.54 -2.64
C ALA A 84 -13.69 20.63 -3.28
N VAL A 85 -14.84 20.45 -2.62
CA VAL A 85 -15.94 19.64 -3.16
C VAL A 85 -16.56 20.29 -4.41
N SER A 86 -16.72 21.62 -4.41
CA SER A 86 -17.27 22.33 -5.57
C SER A 86 -16.39 22.15 -6.82
N MET A 87 -15.06 22.24 -6.66
CA MET A 87 -14.11 21.99 -7.74
C MET A 87 -14.23 20.57 -8.30
N ILE A 88 -14.38 19.56 -7.44
CA ILE A 88 -14.57 18.16 -7.84
C ILE A 88 -15.89 17.98 -8.57
N CYS A 89 -16.97 18.55 -8.03
CA CYS A 89 -18.29 18.46 -8.64
C CYS A 89 -18.32 19.10 -10.03
N GLU A 90 -17.65 20.23 -10.21
CA GLU A 90 -17.55 20.89 -11.51
C GLU A 90 -16.77 20.06 -12.53
N ARG A 91 -15.63 19.51 -12.12
CA ARG A 91 -14.75 18.72 -12.98
C ARG A 91 -15.35 17.36 -13.38
N LEU A 92 -16.10 16.74 -12.47
CA LEU A 92 -16.68 15.40 -12.67
C LEU A 92 -18.17 15.41 -13.04
N ALA A 93 -18.77 16.60 -13.21
CA ALA A 93 -20.20 16.77 -13.48
C ALA A 93 -21.11 16.12 -12.41
N LEU A 94 -20.79 16.33 -11.13
CA LEU A 94 -21.47 15.78 -9.95
C LEU A 94 -22.23 16.84 -9.12
N GLN A 95 -22.66 17.94 -9.75
CA GLN A 95 -23.27 19.08 -9.04
C GLN A 95 -24.55 18.68 -8.29
N ALA A 96 -25.35 17.78 -8.86
CA ALA A 96 -26.58 17.27 -8.23
C ALA A 96 -26.30 16.39 -6.99
N ASP A 97 -25.08 15.88 -6.85
CA ASP A 97 -24.68 14.95 -5.77
C ASP A 97 -23.74 15.61 -4.75
N ARG A 98 -23.63 16.95 -4.79
CA ARG A 98 -22.68 17.70 -3.97
C ARG A 98 -22.81 17.37 -2.49
N GLU A 99 -24.02 17.29 -1.97
CA GLU A 99 -24.26 17.03 -0.53
C GLU A 99 -23.83 15.60 -0.13
N THR A 100 -24.21 14.60 -0.93
CA THR A 100 -23.87 13.19 -0.64
C THR A 100 -22.37 12.95 -0.80
N LEU A 101 -21.74 13.58 -1.80
CA LEU A 101 -20.30 13.54 -2.00
C LEU A 101 -19.55 14.24 -0.84
N THR A 102 -19.99 15.43 -0.43
CA THR A 102 -19.39 16.17 0.70
C THR A 102 -19.36 15.30 1.96
N ALA A 103 -20.50 14.71 2.33
CA ALA A 103 -20.59 13.88 3.52
C ALA A 103 -19.68 12.64 3.44
N LEU A 104 -19.58 12.00 2.26
CA LEU A 104 -18.67 10.88 2.05
C LEU A 104 -17.21 11.31 2.21
N LEU A 105 -16.81 12.37 1.50
CA LEU A 105 -15.43 12.86 1.49
C LEU A 105 -14.96 13.25 2.89
N GLN A 106 -15.81 13.94 3.66
CA GLN A 106 -15.52 14.30 5.05
C GLN A 106 -15.31 13.06 5.92
N ARG A 107 -16.18 12.04 5.81
CA ARG A 107 -16.04 10.78 6.57
C ARG A 107 -14.78 10.00 6.22
N LEU A 108 -14.43 9.94 4.93
CA LEU A 108 -13.20 9.29 4.46
C LEU A 108 -11.96 10.04 4.94
N PHE A 109 -11.97 11.38 4.90
CA PHE A 109 -10.87 12.19 5.40
C PHE A 109 -10.70 12.06 6.92
N THR A 110 -11.80 12.07 7.68
CA THR A 110 -11.75 11.77 9.12
C THR A 110 -11.14 10.40 9.37
N SER A 111 -11.55 9.38 8.62
CA SER A 111 -10.98 8.03 8.74
C SER A 111 -9.48 8.00 8.39
N PHE A 112 -9.08 8.70 7.33
CA PHE A 112 -7.68 8.84 6.92
C PHE A 112 -6.83 9.44 8.04
N LYS A 113 -7.31 10.51 8.66
CA LYS A 113 -6.62 11.22 9.74
C LYS A 113 -6.59 10.42 11.04
N GLU A 114 -7.73 9.93 11.51
CA GLU A 114 -7.86 9.25 12.81
C GLU A 114 -7.17 7.88 12.84
N ARG A 115 -7.06 7.22 11.67
CA ARG A 115 -6.45 5.89 11.57
C ARG A 115 -4.99 5.92 11.13
N ASP A 116 -4.37 7.10 11.05
CA ASP A 116 -3.01 7.27 10.54
C ASP A 116 -2.80 6.60 9.17
N ALA A 117 -3.77 6.77 8.28
CA ALA A 117 -3.69 6.18 6.95
C ALA A 117 -2.69 6.96 6.07
N THR A 118 -1.99 6.22 5.22
CA THR A 118 -1.16 6.76 4.13
C THR A 118 -1.87 6.67 2.78
N LEU A 119 -2.85 5.76 2.68
CA LEU A 119 -3.73 5.56 1.54
C LEU A 119 -5.12 5.18 2.03
N VAL A 120 -6.14 5.86 1.52
CA VAL A 120 -7.52 5.39 1.52
C VAL A 120 -7.98 5.42 0.07
N GLU A 121 -8.05 4.28 -0.59
CA GLU A 121 -8.50 4.11 -1.96
C GLU A 121 -9.87 3.41 -1.97
N ILE A 122 -10.78 3.92 -2.78
CA ILE A 122 -12.08 3.34 -3.09
C ILE A 122 -12.15 3.14 -4.60
N ASN A 123 -12.13 1.89 -5.04
CA ASN A 123 -12.15 1.56 -6.47
C ASN A 123 -12.88 0.23 -6.73
N PRO A 124 -14.14 0.24 -7.23
CA PRO A 124 -14.90 1.41 -7.64
C PRO A 124 -15.68 2.07 -6.49
N LEU A 125 -15.85 3.39 -6.60
CA LEU A 125 -16.86 4.17 -5.89
C LEU A 125 -18.11 4.26 -6.77
N ILE A 126 -19.19 3.58 -6.38
CA ILE A 126 -20.41 3.49 -7.18
C ILE A 126 -21.37 4.62 -6.82
N ARG A 127 -21.88 5.33 -7.82
CA ARG A 127 -23.01 6.25 -7.65
C ARG A 127 -24.32 5.53 -7.98
N GLU A 128 -25.20 5.42 -6.99
CA GLU A 128 -26.52 4.83 -7.17
C GLU A 128 -27.45 5.77 -7.96
N PRO A 129 -28.00 5.35 -9.12
CA PRO A 129 -28.74 6.26 -10.00
C PRO A 129 -30.02 6.86 -9.40
N LYS A 130 -30.71 6.11 -8.54
CA LYS A 130 -32.02 6.51 -8.00
C LYS A 130 -31.92 7.51 -6.86
N THR A 131 -30.88 7.41 -6.05
CA THR A 131 -30.75 8.17 -4.79
C THR A 131 -29.63 9.20 -4.84
N GLY A 132 -28.70 9.11 -5.82
CA GLY A 132 -27.47 9.93 -5.82
C GLY A 132 -26.50 9.56 -4.69
N ARG A 133 -26.74 8.45 -3.99
CA ARG A 133 -25.86 7.97 -2.91
C ARG A 133 -24.61 7.34 -3.50
N PHE A 134 -23.47 7.61 -2.87
CA PHE A 134 -22.21 6.93 -3.17
C PHE A 134 -22.00 5.70 -2.29
N ILE A 135 -21.53 4.61 -2.89
CA ILE A 135 -21.28 3.32 -2.26
C ILE A 135 -19.82 2.94 -2.51
N CYS A 136 -19.07 2.70 -1.44
CA CYS A 136 -17.70 2.19 -1.52
C CYS A 136 -17.74 0.68 -1.77
N ALA A 137 -17.65 0.24 -3.04
CA ALA A 137 -17.79 -1.17 -3.39
C ALA A 137 -16.55 -1.99 -3.03
N CYS A 138 -15.37 -1.39 -3.17
CA CYS A 138 -14.11 -1.97 -2.74
C CYS A 138 -13.22 -0.87 -2.17
N SER A 139 -12.51 -1.18 -1.10
CA SER A 139 -11.57 -0.27 -0.47
C SER A 139 -10.22 -0.93 -0.25
N LYS A 140 -9.16 -0.13 -0.40
CA LYS A 140 -7.81 -0.47 -0.01
C LYS A 140 -7.30 0.63 0.90
N VAL A 141 -6.94 0.27 2.13
CA VAL A 141 -6.44 1.20 3.12
C VAL A 141 -5.03 0.77 3.51
N SER A 142 -4.09 1.70 3.48
CA SER A 142 -2.74 1.51 4.01
C SER A 142 -2.55 2.42 5.21
N ILE A 143 -1.96 1.86 6.25
CA ILE A 143 -1.75 2.52 7.54
C ILE A 143 -0.25 2.75 7.72
N ASP A 144 0.12 3.89 8.29
CA ASP A 144 1.50 4.17 8.66
C ASP A 144 2.00 3.16 9.71
N THR A 145 3.05 2.42 9.40
CA THR A 145 3.65 1.44 10.32
C THR A 145 4.28 2.11 11.54
N ALA A 146 4.70 3.37 11.44
CA ALA A 146 5.16 4.16 12.58
C ALA A 146 4.02 4.47 13.58
N ALA A 147 2.76 4.35 13.15
CA ALA A 147 1.59 4.50 14.01
C ALA A 147 1.19 3.21 14.76
N SER A 148 1.90 2.10 14.56
CA SER A 148 1.56 0.78 15.12
C SER A 148 1.24 0.77 16.61
N LYS A 149 1.97 1.55 17.43
CA LYS A 149 1.74 1.64 18.88
C LYS A 149 0.38 2.29 19.22
N ARG A 150 -0.02 3.32 18.49
CA ARG A 150 -1.29 4.06 18.72
C ARG A 150 -2.47 3.44 17.98
N GLN A 151 -2.22 2.70 16.90
CA GLN A 151 -3.22 1.95 16.13
C GLN A 151 -3.21 0.44 16.44
N SER A 152 -2.96 0.05 17.69
CA SER A 152 -2.74 -1.34 18.08
C SER A 152 -3.90 -2.27 17.71
N GLU A 153 -5.14 -1.79 17.76
CA GLU A 153 -6.33 -2.52 17.33
C GLU A 153 -6.25 -2.93 15.85
N ILE A 154 -5.90 -1.98 14.97
CA ILE A 154 -5.80 -2.23 13.53
C ILE A 154 -4.63 -3.18 13.23
N PHE A 155 -3.48 -2.97 13.85
CA PHE A 155 -2.33 -3.86 13.67
C PHE A 155 -2.58 -5.26 14.24
N GLY A 156 -3.47 -5.39 15.22
CA GLY A 156 -3.97 -6.67 15.72
C GLY A 156 -4.82 -7.44 14.71
N LEU A 157 -5.40 -6.79 13.70
CA LEU A 157 -6.16 -7.42 12.62
C LEU A 157 -5.30 -7.97 11.48
N ARG A 158 -3.97 -7.76 11.52
CA ARG A 158 -3.06 -8.18 10.45
C ARG A 158 -3.12 -9.69 10.23
N ASP A 159 -3.53 -10.11 9.03
CA ASP A 159 -3.51 -11.50 8.62
C ASP A 159 -2.08 -11.94 8.27
N ARG A 160 -1.48 -12.75 9.15
CA ARG A 160 -0.12 -13.28 8.97
C ARG A 160 -0.07 -14.47 8.00
N ASN A 161 -1.21 -15.06 7.61
CA ASN A 161 -1.21 -16.17 6.65
C ASN A 161 -0.95 -15.71 5.22
N GLN A 162 -1.08 -14.41 4.95
CA GLN A 162 -0.91 -13.81 3.62
C GLN A 162 0.54 -13.38 3.33
N GLY A 163 1.40 -13.30 4.36
CA GLY A 163 2.80 -12.89 4.23
C GLY A 163 3.73 -14.07 3.94
N MET A 164 4.94 -13.78 3.44
CA MET A 164 5.97 -14.81 3.26
C MET A 164 6.50 -15.25 4.63
N ALA A 165 6.59 -16.56 4.85
CA ALA A 165 7.04 -17.11 6.13
C ALA A 165 8.42 -16.60 6.57
N VAL A 166 9.33 -16.40 5.60
CA VAL A 166 10.67 -15.86 5.84
C VAL A 166 10.65 -14.40 6.30
N GLU A 167 9.79 -13.56 5.70
CA GLU A 167 9.63 -12.15 6.07
C GLU A 167 9.01 -12.01 7.46
N LEU A 168 7.99 -12.83 7.75
CA LEU A 168 7.35 -12.86 9.06
C LEU A 168 8.29 -13.35 10.16
N GLU A 169 9.18 -14.29 9.86
CA GLU A 169 10.19 -14.73 10.81
C GLU A 169 11.24 -13.65 11.04
N ALA A 170 11.72 -13.01 9.97
CA ALA A 170 12.66 -11.88 10.06
C ALA A 170 12.09 -10.74 10.93
N GLU A 171 10.82 -10.38 10.72
CA GLU A 171 10.15 -9.30 11.46
C GLU A 171 10.14 -9.52 12.98
N LYS A 172 10.04 -10.79 13.45
CA LYS A 172 10.09 -11.11 14.90
C LYS A 172 11.41 -10.70 15.55
N HIS A 173 12.48 -10.64 14.78
CA HIS A 173 13.82 -10.25 15.24
C HIS A 173 14.16 -8.80 14.89
N GLY A 174 13.17 -8.02 14.43
CA GLY A 174 13.35 -6.63 14.03
C GLY A 174 14.12 -6.46 12.72
N LEU A 175 14.22 -7.51 11.91
CA LEU A 175 14.88 -7.49 10.60
C LEU A 175 13.89 -7.06 9.51
N VAL A 176 14.32 -6.18 8.62
CA VAL A 176 13.56 -5.88 7.40
C VAL A 176 14.09 -6.79 6.29
N TYR A 177 13.36 -7.86 5.99
CA TYR A 177 13.70 -8.82 4.94
C TYR A 177 12.69 -8.71 3.80
N ILE A 178 13.16 -8.68 2.56
CA ILE A 178 12.32 -8.79 1.36
C ILE A 178 12.96 -9.85 0.45
N GLN A 179 12.18 -10.84 0.04
CA GLN A 179 12.67 -11.89 -0.85
C GLN A 179 12.79 -11.36 -2.30
N LEU A 180 13.91 -11.67 -2.96
CA LEU A 180 14.18 -11.31 -4.36
C LEU A 180 14.49 -12.55 -5.21
N GLU A 181 14.57 -12.37 -6.53
CA GLU A 181 14.87 -13.43 -7.51
C GLU A 181 16.36 -13.47 -7.88
N GLY A 182 17.18 -14.01 -6.99
CA GLY A 182 18.62 -14.12 -7.20
C GLY A 182 19.29 -15.20 -6.35
N ASN A 183 20.62 -15.22 -6.37
CA ASN A 183 21.46 -16.20 -5.69
C ASN A 183 22.53 -15.60 -4.77
N ILE A 184 22.65 -14.27 -4.71
CA ILE A 184 23.58 -13.57 -3.81
C ILE A 184 22.82 -13.05 -2.58
N GLY A 185 23.08 -13.59 -1.40
CA GLY A 185 22.42 -13.15 -0.17
C GLY A 185 23.05 -11.88 0.41
N CYS A 186 22.35 -10.75 0.47
CA CYS A 186 22.89 -9.47 0.97
C CYS A 186 22.54 -9.22 2.44
N LEU A 187 23.54 -9.02 3.31
CA LEU A 187 23.39 -8.68 4.74
C LEU A 187 24.01 -7.32 4.98
N VAL A 188 23.19 -6.32 5.28
CA VAL A 188 23.67 -4.95 5.35
C VAL A 188 23.05 -4.24 6.55
N ASN A 189 23.81 -3.36 7.18
CA ASN A 189 23.32 -2.48 8.24
C ASN A 189 22.92 -1.13 7.64
N GLY A 190 21.63 -0.83 7.63
CA GLY A 190 21.02 0.40 7.13
C GLY A 190 20.35 0.23 5.76
N VAL A 191 19.08 0.62 5.68
CA VAL A 191 18.24 0.61 4.46
C VAL A 191 18.95 1.18 3.23
N GLY A 192 19.59 2.35 3.36
CA GLY A 192 20.24 3.02 2.23
C GLY A 192 21.42 2.24 1.66
N LEU A 193 22.25 1.65 2.53
CA LEU A 193 23.37 0.83 2.12
C LEU A 193 22.90 -0.51 1.55
N ALA A 194 21.81 -1.08 2.11
CA ALA A 194 21.21 -2.31 1.60
C ALA A 194 20.72 -2.14 0.15
N MET A 195 20.07 -1.00 -0.16
CA MET A 195 19.66 -0.66 -1.53
C MET A 195 20.87 -0.48 -2.45
N ALA A 196 21.86 0.32 -2.03
CA ALA A 196 23.07 0.57 -2.82
C ALA A 196 23.88 -0.72 -3.09
N THR A 197 23.89 -1.64 -2.14
CA THR A 197 24.51 -2.96 -2.30
C THR A 197 23.80 -3.78 -3.37
N ASN A 198 22.48 -3.83 -3.33
CA ASN A 198 21.68 -4.53 -4.33
C ASN A 198 21.92 -3.95 -5.73
N ASP A 199 21.95 -2.63 -5.84
CA ASP A 199 22.22 -1.93 -7.11
C ASP A 199 23.65 -2.19 -7.61
N ALA A 200 24.65 -2.17 -6.71
CA ALA A 200 26.03 -2.46 -7.06
C ALA A 200 26.20 -3.91 -7.56
N VAL A 201 25.55 -4.88 -6.93
CA VAL A 201 25.55 -6.28 -7.37
C VAL A 201 24.90 -6.41 -8.75
N ALA A 202 23.73 -5.79 -8.94
CA ALA A 202 23.03 -5.77 -10.23
C ALA A 202 23.87 -5.11 -11.34
N HIS A 203 24.55 -4.01 -11.03
CA HIS A 203 25.44 -3.30 -11.95
C HIS A 203 26.60 -4.17 -12.44
N HIS A 204 27.10 -5.08 -11.61
CA HIS A 204 28.13 -6.05 -11.97
C HIS A 204 27.58 -7.38 -12.51
N GLY A 205 26.29 -7.43 -12.86
CA GLY A 205 25.64 -8.60 -13.47
C GLY A 205 25.23 -9.71 -12.50
N GLY A 206 25.36 -9.50 -11.19
CA GLY A 206 24.84 -10.40 -10.17
C GLY A 206 23.34 -10.20 -9.90
N LYS A 207 22.74 -11.11 -9.15
CA LYS A 207 21.34 -10.99 -8.70
C LYS A 207 21.24 -11.29 -7.21
N CYS A 208 20.76 -10.33 -6.44
CA CYS A 208 20.54 -10.56 -5.02
C CYS A 208 19.34 -11.47 -4.79
N ALA A 209 19.48 -12.42 -3.89
CA ALA A 209 18.41 -13.33 -3.45
C ALA A 209 17.45 -12.66 -2.46
N ASN A 210 17.91 -11.59 -1.80
CA ASN A 210 17.16 -10.89 -0.77
C ASN A 210 17.63 -9.44 -0.64
N PHE A 211 16.73 -8.59 -0.14
CA PHE A 211 17.06 -7.35 0.57
C PHE A 211 16.98 -7.65 2.07
N LEU A 212 17.99 -7.30 2.85
CA LEU A 212 17.94 -7.46 4.31
C LEU A 212 18.68 -6.30 4.98
N ASP A 213 17.93 -5.52 5.75
CA ASP A 213 18.46 -4.52 6.67
C ASP A 213 18.46 -5.06 8.10
N GLY A 214 19.66 -5.18 8.69
CA GLY A 214 19.88 -5.56 10.09
C GLY A 214 19.49 -4.48 11.10
N GLY A 215 19.16 -3.27 10.61
CA GLY A 215 18.93 -2.08 11.41
C GLY A 215 20.23 -1.42 11.87
N GLY A 216 20.13 -0.20 12.40
CA GLY A 216 21.27 0.54 12.95
C GLY A 216 21.84 -0.01 14.26
N GLN A 217 21.27 -1.09 14.81
CA GLN A 217 21.71 -1.75 16.04
C GLN A 217 21.79 -3.26 15.83
N ALA A 218 22.73 -3.71 14.98
CA ALA A 218 22.98 -5.12 14.77
C ALA A 218 23.53 -5.77 16.06
N THR A 219 22.71 -6.58 16.74
CA THR A 219 23.16 -7.42 17.86
C THR A 219 23.69 -8.75 17.35
N LYS A 220 24.45 -9.46 18.19
CA LYS A 220 24.94 -10.80 17.86
C LYS A 220 23.78 -11.75 17.53
N GLU A 221 22.70 -11.69 18.31
CA GLU A 221 21.52 -12.52 18.17
C GLU A 221 20.80 -12.26 16.84
N THR A 222 20.60 -10.98 16.50
CA THR A 222 19.95 -10.55 15.26
C THR A 222 20.78 -10.96 14.03
N MET A 223 22.11 -10.86 14.11
CA MET A 223 23.02 -11.30 13.04
C MET A 223 22.99 -12.82 12.84
N VAL A 224 23.01 -13.61 13.92
CA VAL A 224 22.89 -15.07 13.83
C VAL A 224 21.58 -15.44 13.13
N LYS A 225 20.47 -14.79 13.50
CA LYS A 225 19.17 -15.02 12.85
C LYS A 225 19.17 -14.63 11.37
N ALA A 226 19.79 -13.51 11.02
CA ALA A 226 19.94 -13.11 9.62
C ALA A 226 20.71 -14.15 8.80
N PHE A 227 21.79 -14.71 9.34
CA PHE A 227 22.54 -15.80 8.69
C PHE A 227 21.73 -17.10 8.59
N GLU A 228 21.01 -17.49 9.65
CA GLU A 228 20.14 -18.67 9.63
C GLU A 228 19.07 -18.56 8.51
N LEU A 229 18.42 -17.39 8.38
CA LEU A 229 17.44 -17.14 7.33
C LEU A 229 18.04 -17.29 5.93
N LYS A 230 19.25 -16.76 5.70
CA LYS A 230 19.95 -16.87 4.42
C LYS A 230 20.38 -18.28 4.08
N LEU A 231 20.99 -18.97 5.04
CA LEU A 231 21.47 -20.34 4.87
C LEU A 231 20.31 -21.34 4.67
N SER A 232 19.09 -20.98 5.10
CA SER A 232 17.90 -21.77 4.82
C SER A 232 17.43 -21.67 3.36
N ASP A 233 17.81 -20.60 2.65
CA ASP A 233 17.46 -20.39 1.25
C ASP A 233 18.45 -21.11 0.33
N LYS A 234 18.00 -22.24 -0.24
CA LYS A 234 18.79 -23.08 -1.14
C LYS A 234 19.21 -22.39 -2.44
N ARG A 235 18.64 -21.23 -2.76
CA ARG A 235 19.02 -20.43 -3.93
C ARG A 235 20.30 -19.64 -3.69
N VAL A 236 20.68 -19.42 -2.43
CA VAL A 236 21.83 -18.59 -2.06
C VAL A 236 23.13 -19.38 -2.20
N ASP A 237 23.94 -19.01 -3.19
CA ASP A 237 25.26 -19.61 -3.42
C ASP A 237 26.38 -18.82 -2.72
N THR A 238 26.16 -17.53 -2.46
CA THR A 238 27.16 -16.62 -1.91
C THR A 238 26.50 -15.59 -1.01
N ILE A 239 27.11 -15.27 0.12
CA ILE A 239 26.63 -14.22 1.03
C ILE A 239 27.58 -13.03 0.93
N LEU A 240 27.01 -11.86 0.64
CA LEU A 240 27.69 -10.57 0.69
C LEU A 240 27.27 -9.85 1.97
N GLU A 241 28.20 -9.71 2.91
CA GLU A 241 28.03 -8.95 4.14
C GLU A 241 28.77 -7.62 4.03
N LEU A 242 28.06 -6.52 4.26
CA LEU A 242 28.60 -5.16 4.26
C LEU A 242 28.18 -4.47 5.54
N SER A 243 29.14 -4.32 6.45
CA SER A 243 28.99 -3.55 7.67
C SER A 243 29.91 -2.32 7.61
N VAL A 244 29.36 -1.17 7.99
CA VAL A 244 30.17 0.02 8.26
C VAL A 244 30.56 -0.07 9.74
N ALA A 245 31.84 -0.25 10.01
CA ALA A 245 32.36 -0.17 11.38
C ALA A 245 32.16 1.27 11.87
N THR A 246 31.28 1.46 12.85
CA THR A 246 31.23 2.69 13.68
C THR A 246 32.18 2.55 14.85
#